data_AF-A0A9D7PZ00-F1
#
_entry.id   AF-A0A9D7PZ00-F1
#
_cell.length_a   1.000
_cell.length_b   1.000
_cell.length_c   1.000
_cell.angle_alpha   90.00
_cell.angle_beta   90.00
_cell.angle_gamma   90.00
#
_symmetry.space_group_name_H-M   'P 1'
#
loop_
_entity.id
_entity.type
_entity.pdbx_description
1 polymer ?
#
loop_
_entity_poly.entity_id
_entity_poly.type
_entity_poly.pdbx_seq_one_letter_code
_entity_poly.pdbx_strand_id
1 'polypeptide(L)'
;MRNPFDRALSHYEHIRRDHHHYFHERVTKQGSLLAFLRDPITQPLIKNFQVRSLSAIFEPAQLLCTLDKIPAQKYPLEQYLETADSGLDDSQALLLAKDFLSRCIFVGITERMQESVDKLAKVLEIPNNHHVERLNTSPSKSAIDYLTQEEWLTLADLLYADWELYEYGLKTFQSFN
;
A
#
# COMPACT_ATOMS: atom_id res chain seq x y z
N MET A 1 -6.94 -1.87 -4.81
CA MET A 1 -5.95 -0.81 -5.09
C MET A 1 -6.42 0.49 -4.48
N ARG A 2 -5.49 1.36 -4.10
CA ARG A 2 -5.75 2.72 -3.58
C ARG A 2 -4.77 3.69 -4.24
N ASN A 3 -5.15 4.96 -4.37
CA ASN A 3 -4.25 6.02 -4.79
C ASN A 3 -2.96 5.95 -3.94
N PRO A 4 -1.77 5.84 -4.57
CA PRO A 4 -0.51 5.66 -3.84
C PRO A 4 -0.19 6.77 -2.84
N PHE A 5 -0.48 8.02 -3.20
CA PHE A 5 -0.22 9.18 -2.33
C PHE A 5 -1.12 9.13 -1.09
N ASP A 6 -2.42 8.91 -1.29
CA ASP A 6 -3.37 8.78 -0.18
C ASP A 6 -3.03 7.59 0.71
N ARG A 7 -2.61 6.47 0.12
CA ARG A 7 -2.17 5.28 0.87
C ARG A 7 -0.95 5.60 1.73
N ALA A 8 0.09 6.21 1.15
CA ALA A 8 1.33 6.52 1.84
C ALA A 8 1.10 7.49 3.02
N LEU A 9 0.37 8.59 2.78
CA LEU A 9 0.07 9.58 3.82
C LEU A 9 -0.83 9.00 4.91
N SER A 10 -1.85 8.22 4.53
CA SER A 10 -2.72 7.52 5.47
C SER A 10 -1.95 6.53 6.35
N HIS A 11 -0.94 5.86 5.81
CA HIS A 11 -0.12 4.91 6.55
C HIS A 11 0.85 5.63 7.49
N TYR A 12 1.53 6.69 7.04
CA TYR A 12 2.34 7.56 7.90
C TYR A 12 1.54 8.08 9.11
N GLU A 13 0.33 8.62 8.87
CA GLU A 13 -0.54 9.11 9.93
C GLU A 13 -1.11 8.00 10.82
N HIS A 14 -1.22 6.77 10.32
CA HIS A 14 -1.57 5.62 11.15
C HIS A 14 -0.43 5.29 12.12
N ILE A 15 0.81 5.18 11.63
CA ILE A 15 2.00 4.90 12.48
C ILE A 15 2.17 5.96 13.56
N ARG A 16 1.95 7.24 13.22
CA ARG A 16 2.04 8.34 14.18
C ARG A 16 1.00 8.27 15.30
N ARG A 17 -0.20 7.76 15.02
CA ARG A 17 -1.30 7.71 16.00
C ARG A 17 -1.33 6.42 16.80
N ASP A 18 -0.88 5.31 16.23
CA ASP A 18 -0.90 4.01 16.89
C ASP A 18 0.38 3.78 17.70
N HIS A 19 0.30 3.98 19.01
CA HIS A 19 1.40 3.74 19.95
C HIS A 19 1.88 2.28 19.97
N HIS A 20 1.11 1.34 19.44
CA HIS A 20 1.49 -0.07 19.35
C HIS A 20 2.19 -0.44 18.05
N HIS A 21 2.27 0.47 17.08
CA HIS A 21 2.95 0.23 15.82
C HIS A 21 4.47 0.11 16.07
N TYR A 22 5.12 -0.91 15.50
CA TYR A 22 6.54 -1.20 15.73
C TYR A 22 7.48 -0.07 15.26
N PHE A 23 7.03 0.80 14.36
CA PHE A 23 7.73 2.03 13.96
C PHE A 23 7.27 3.32 14.67
N HIS A 24 6.30 3.27 15.58
CA HIS A 24 5.71 4.47 16.21
C HIS A 24 6.74 5.39 16.85
N GLU A 25 7.63 4.84 17.70
CA GLU A 25 8.66 5.63 18.38
C GLU A 25 9.62 6.29 17.40
N ARG A 26 9.99 5.58 16.33
CA ARG A 26 10.92 6.09 15.31
C ARG A 26 10.28 7.24 14.54
N VAL A 27 9.06 7.06 14.07
CA VAL A 27 8.33 8.09 13.32
C VAL A 27 8.05 9.32 14.19
N THR A 28 7.73 9.11 15.47
CA THR A 28 7.56 10.21 16.42
C THR A 28 8.86 11.00 16.62
N LYS A 29 10.01 10.32 16.76
CA LYS A 29 11.33 10.96 16.88
C LYS A 29 11.77 11.68 15.61
N GLN A 30 11.40 11.19 14.43
CA GLN A 30 11.67 11.85 13.14
C GLN A 30 10.96 13.22 13.05
N GLY A 31 9.78 13.36 13.66
CA GLY A 31 9.07 14.64 13.85
C GLY A 31 8.50 15.30 12.59
N SER A 32 8.80 14.78 11.39
CA SER A 32 8.36 15.32 10.11
C SER A 32 8.17 14.23 9.06
N LEU A 33 7.29 14.48 8.08
CA LEU A 33 7.08 13.58 6.96
C LEU A 33 8.36 13.47 6.13
N LEU A 34 9.04 14.58 5.83
CA LEU A 34 10.27 14.53 5.04
C LEU A 34 11.38 13.68 5.68
N ALA A 35 11.54 13.72 7.00
CA ALA A 35 12.47 12.83 7.70
C ALA A 35 12.06 11.35 7.58
N PHE A 36 10.76 11.06 7.65
CA PHE A 36 10.21 9.72 7.40
C PHE A 36 10.45 9.23 5.97
N LEU A 37 10.26 10.09 4.96
CA LEU A 37 10.48 9.77 3.55
C LEU A 37 11.96 9.51 3.23
N ARG A 38 12.88 10.16 3.93
CA ARG A 38 14.32 10.08 3.67
C ARG A 38 15.04 8.97 4.44
N ASP A 39 14.39 8.41 5.44
CA ASP A 39 15.00 7.39 6.28
C ASP A 39 14.93 6.01 5.63
N PRO A 40 16.08 5.38 5.33
CA PRO A 40 16.13 4.06 4.68
C PRO A 40 15.37 2.97 5.44
N ILE A 41 15.19 3.11 6.76
CA ILE A 41 14.48 2.12 7.57
C ILE A 41 12.96 2.22 7.41
N THR A 42 12.41 3.43 7.20
CA THR A 42 10.96 3.64 7.04
C THR A 42 10.52 3.74 5.58
N GLN A 43 11.44 4.01 4.65
CA GLN A 43 11.15 4.05 3.21
C GLN A 43 10.40 2.80 2.70
N PRO A 44 10.76 1.56 3.07
CA PRO A 44 10.05 0.37 2.60
C PRO A 44 8.55 0.35 2.95
N LEU A 45 8.11 1.08 3.98
CA LEU A 45 6.69 1.14 4.36
C LEU A 45 5.83 1.83 3.29
N ILE A 46 6.45 2.69 2.49
CA ILE A 46 5.75 3.49 1.47
C ILE A 46 6.23 3.23 0.05
N LYS A 47 7.55 3.07 -0.16
CA LYS A 47 8.17 2.99 -1.47
C LYS A 47 7.58 1.81 -2.25
N ASN A 48 6.91 2.13 -3.35
CA ASN A 48 6.30 1.19 -4.28
C ASN A 48 5.66 -0.03 -3.58
N PHE A 49 4.95 0.21 -2.48
CA PHE A 49 4.49 -0.85 -1.60
C PHE A 49 3.43 -1.72 -2.26
N GLN A 50 2.50 -1.16 -3.05
CA GLN A 50 1.49 -1.95 -3.74
C GLN A 50 2.15 -2.87 -4.77
N VAL A 51 3.12 -2.35 -5.53
CA VAL A 51 3.95 -3.12 -6.46
C VAL A 51 4.70 -4.23 -5.72
N ARG A 52 5.40 -3.90 -4.63
CA ARG A 52 6.11 -4.90 -3.81
C ARG A 52 5.18 -5.97 -3.27
N SER A 53 4.02 -5.58 -2.76
CA SER A 53 3.03 -6.52 -2.21
C SER A 53 2.49 -7.51 -3.24
N LEU A 54 2.33 -7.08 -4.50
CA LEU A 54 1.75 -7.90 -5.56
C LEU A 54 2.80 -8.67 -6.37
N SER A 55 4.06 -8.24 -6.31
CA SER A 55 5.19 -8.92 -6.95
C SER A 55 5.95 -9.86 -6.01
N ALA A 56 5.76 -9.74 -4.70
CA ALA A 56 6.43 -10.59 -3.73
C ALA A 56 6.03 -12.06 -3.90
N ILE A 57 7.03 -12.90 -4.13
CA ILE A 57 6.90 -14.36 -4.09
C ILE A 57 7.37 -14.79 -2.70
N PHE A 58 6.42 -15.10 -1.84
CA PHE A 58 6.73 -15.63 -0.52
C PHE A 58 6.74 -17.15 -0.56
N GLU A 59 7.91 -17.73 -0.31
CA GLU A 59 8.07 -19.15 -0.03
C GLU A 59 7.83 -19.38 1.47
N PRO A 60 6.74 -20.04 1.90
CA PRO A 60 6.39 -20.15 3.32
C PRO A 60 7.49 -20.77 4.18
N ALA A 61 8.23 -21.75 3.65
CA ALA A 61 9.34 -22.39 4.34
C ALA A 61 10.52 -21.42 4.58
N GLN A 62 10.83 -20.56 3.61
CA GLN A 62 11.88 -19.56 3.74
C GLN A 62 11.46 -18.46 4.72
N LEU A 63 10.18 -18.06 4.69
CA LEU A 63 9.63 -17.10 5.64
C LEU A 63 9.80 -17.57 7.08
N LEU A 64 9.43 -18.82 7.40
CA LEU A 64 9.59 -19.39 8.74
C LEU A 64 11.05 -19.35 9.21
N CYS A 65 11.99 -19.74 8.36
CA CYS A 65 13.42 -19.70 8.66
C CYS A 65 13.94 -18.27 8.92
N THR A 66 13.32 -17.26 8.31
CA THR A 66 13.67 -15.85 8.52
C THR A 66 13.07 -15.34 9.81
N LEU A 67 11.81 -15.64 10.10
CA LEU A 67 11.14 -15.21 11.35
C LEU A 67 11.83 -15.75 12.60
N ASP A 68 12.33 -16.97 12.57
CA ASP A 68 13.10 -17.58 13.68
C ASP A 68 14.39 -16.80 14.01
N LYS A 69 14.90 -16.01 13.07
CA LYS A 69 16.11 -15.19 13.24
C LYS A 69 15.80 -13.76 13.68
N ILE A 70 14.53 -13.36 13.64
CA ILE A 70 14.11 -12.03 14.08
C ILE A 70 13.95 -12.06 15.60
N PRO A 71 14.63 -11.17 16.36
CA PRO A 71 14.44 -11.08 17.80
C PRO A 71 12.95 -10.94 18.13
N ALA A 72 12.49 -11.54 19.23
CA ALA A 72 11.10 -11.45 19.65
C ALA A 72 10.65 -9.98 19.76
N GLN A 73 9.95 -9.53 18.73
CA GLN A 73 9.32 -8.22 18.62
C GLN A 73 7.82 -8.42 18.53
N LYS A 74 7.07 -7.35 18.81
CA LYS A 74 5.63 -7.35 18.61
C LYS A 74 5.39 -7.28 17.09
N TYR A 75 4.73 -8.31 16.53
CA TYR A 75 4.39 -8.41 15.09
C TYR A 75 5.58 -8.60 14.13
N PRO A 76 6.43 -9.64 14.32
CA PRO A 76 7.63 -9.84 13.51
C PRO A 76 7.31 -10.22 12.06
N LEU A 77 6.17 -10.89 11.83
CA LEU A 77 5.72 -11.26 10.49
C LEU A 77 5.27 -10.03 9.72
N GLU A 78 4.43 -9.19 10.33
CA GLU A 78 3.89 -7.98 9.73
C GLU A 78 5.02 -7.02 9.36
N GLN A 79 5.94 -6.77 10.30
CA GLN A 79 7.13 -5.96 10.05
C GLN A 79 7.98 -6.52 8.91
N TYR A 80 8.19 -7.83 8.87
CA TYR A 80 8.93 -8.47 7.78
C TYR A 80 8.23 -8.26 6.44
N LEU A 81 6.94 -8.57 6.35
CA LEU A 81 6.18 -8.43 5.10
C LEU A 81 6.18 -6.97 4.58
N GLU A 82 6.07 -5.99 5.47
CA GLU A 82 6.05 -4.58 5.07
C GLU A 82 7.44 -4.06 4.63
N THR A 83 8.51 -4.63 5.19
CA THR A 83 9.89 -4.14 4.95
C THR A 83 10.75 -5.05 4.08
N ALA A 84 10.27 -6.24 3.73
CA ALA A 84 11.01 -7.21 2.95
C ALA A 84 11.44 -6.64 1.60
N ASP A 85 12.72 -6.78 1.30
CA ASP A 85 13.26 -6.54 -0.02
C ASP A 85 12.93 -7.74 -0.92
N SER A 86 12.28 -7.48 -2.05
CA SER A 86 12.01 -8.53 -3.04
C SER A 86 13.26 -8.91 -3.84
N GLY A 87 14.33 -8.11 -3.76
CA GLY A 87 15.53 -8.27 -4.59
C GLY A 87 15.30 -7.95 -6.08
N LEU A 88 14.09 -7.49 -6.42
CA LEU A 88 13.71 -7.08 -7.76
C LEU A 88 13.93 -5.58 -7.92
N ASP A 89 14.37 -5.17 -9.10
CA ASP A 89 14.27 -3.76 -9.44
C ASP A 89 12.79 -3.36 -9.61
N ASP A 90 12.51 -2.07 -9.43
CA ASP A 90 11.15 -1.53 -9.45
C ASP A 90 10.42 -1.80 -10.79
N SER A 91 11.14 -1.89 -11.92
CA SER A 91 10.53 -2.16 -13.25
C SER A 91 10.13 -3.63 -13.40
N GLN A 92 10.97 -4.54 -12.94
CA GLN A 92 10.67 -5.98 -12.88
C GLN A 92 9.49 -6.24 -11.94
N ALA A 93 9.52 -5.65 -10.74
CA ALA A 93 8.45 -5.77 -9.77
C ALA A 93 7.11 -5.23 -10.34
N LEU A 94 7.15 -4.09 -11.03
CA LEU A 94 5.96 -3.52 -11.67
C LEU A 94 5.38 -4.44 -12.76
N LEU A 95 6.23 -5.07 -13.58
CA LEU A 95 5.77 -6.02 -14.59
C LEU A 95 5.03 -7.20 -13.95
N LEU A 96 5.62 -7.79 -12.91
CA LEU A 96 5.00 -8.90 -12.17
C LEU A 96 3.71 -8.48 -11.47
N ALA A 97 3.65 -7.29 -10.90
CA ALA A 97 2.44 -6.77 -10.26
C ALA A 97 1.31 -6.55 -11.27
N LYS A 98 1.61 -6.07 -12.49
CA LYS A 98 0.62 -5.93 -13.57
C LYS A 98 0.13 -7.29 -14.07
N ASP A 99 1.03 -8.26 -14.23
CA ASP A 99 0.67 -9.64 -14.55
C ASP A 99 -0.27 -10.21 -13.48
N PHE A 100 0.07 -10.06 -12.21
CA PHE A 100 -0.76 -10.50 -11.10
C PHE A 100 -2.17 -9.90 -11.18
N LEU A 101 -2.28 -8.57 -11.34
CA LEU A 101 -3.58 -7.91 -11.48
C LEU A 101 -4.38 -8.41 -12.70
N SER A 102 -3.72 -8.78 -13.80
CA SER A 102 -4.40 -9.31 -14.99
C SER A 102 -5.02 -10.69 -14.78
N ARG A 103 -4.52 -11.45 -13.81
CA ARG A 103 -5.00 -12.79 -13.45
C ARG A 103 -6.07 -12.76 -12.36
N CYS A 104 -6.26 -11.62 -11.71
CA CYS A 104 -7.32 -11.46 -10.72
C CYS A 104 -8.70 -11.50 -11.40
N ILE A 105 -9.62 -12.25 -10.80
CA ILE A 105 -11.03 -12.25 -11.22
C ILE A 105 -11.67 -10.85 -11.11
N PHE A 106 -11.16 -10.03 -10.19
CA PHE A 106 -11.63 -8.68 -9.93
C PHE A 106 -10.56 -7.85 -9.23
N VAL A 107 -10.52 -6.55 -9.52
CA VAL A 107 -9.63 -5.58 -8.87
C VAL A 107 -10.45 -4.38 -8.42
N GLY A 108 -10.64 -4.19 -7.11
CA GLY A 108 -11.39 -3.05 -6.56
C GLY A 108 -10.55 -1.80 -6.35
N ILE A 109 -11.20 -0.64 -6.29
CA ILE A 109 -10.60 0.69 -6.05
C ILE A 109 -11.19 1.29 -4.77
N THR A 110 -10.33 1.59 -3.79
CA THR A 110 -10.75 2.06 -2.46
C THR A 110 -11.58 3.34 -2.53
N GLU A 111 -11.21 4.28 -3.39
CA GLU A 111 -11.91 5.55 -3.62
C GLU A 111 -13.32 5.36 -4.19
N ARG A 112 -13.56 4.20 -4.82
CA ARG A 112 -14.82 3.78 -5.44
C ARG A 112 -15.34 2.50 -4.78
N MET A 113 -15.26 2.42 -3.44
CA MET A 113 -15.56 1.19 -2.70
C MET A 113 -16.97 0.63 -2.96
N GLN A 114 -18.00 1.47 -2.89
CA GLN A 114 -19.38 1.03 -3.19
C GLN A 114 -19.47 0.42 -4.58
N GLU A 115 -19.00 1.14 -5.60
CA GLU A 115 -18.98 0.65 -6.97
C GLU A 115 -18.14 -0.63 -7.13
N SER A 116 -17.05 -0.74 -6.36
CA SER A 116 -16.20 -1.94 -6.36
C SER A 116 -16.96 -3.15 -5.84
N VAL A 117 -17.72 -3.01 -4.75
CA VAL A 117 -18.56 -4.09 -4.22
C VAL A 117 -19.69 -4.42 -5.19
N ASP A 118 -20.32 -3.41 -5.80
CA ASP A 118 -21.39 -3.61 -6.78
C ASP A 118 -20.90 -4.40 -8.00
N LYS A 119 -19.73 -4.05 -8.55
CA LYS A 119 -19.12 -4.77 -9.67
C LYS A 119 -18.65 -6.16 -9.28
N LEU A 120 -18.02 -6.33 -8.11
CA LEU A 120 -17.62 -7.65 -7.63
C LEU A 120 -18.83 -8.59 -7.51
N ALA A 121 -19.94 -8.09 -6.97
CA ALA A 121 -21.16 -8.87 -6.83
C ALA A 121 -21.71 -9.35 -8.18
N LYS A 122 -21.67 -8.49 -9.21
CA LYS A 122 -22.02 -8.88 -10.58
C LYS A 122 -21.06 -9.95 -11.13
N VAL A 123 -19.75 -9.76 -10.97
CA VAL A 123 -18.73 -10.72 -11.43
C VAL A 123 -18.90 -12.10 -10.78
N LEU A 124 -19.32 -12.14 -9.52
CA LEU A 124 -19.57 -13.37 -8.77
C LEU A 124 -21.01 -13.90 -8.90
N GLU A 125 -21.87 -13.21 -9.65
CA GLU A 125 -23.31 -13.52 -9.78
C GLU A 125 -24.05 -13.63 -8.44
N ILE A 126 -23.63 -12.85 -7.44
CA ILE A 126 -24.28 -12.80 -6.13
C ILE A 126 -25.20 -11.57 -6.00
N PRO A 127 -26.37 -11.70 -5.35
CA PRO A 127 -27.19 -10.54 -5.06
C PRO A 127 -26.44 -9.53 -4.20
N ASN A 128 -26.54 -8.25 -4.54
CA ASN A 128 -26.00 -7.18 -3.71
C ASN A 128 -27.02 -6.05 -3.53
N ASN A 129 -27.53 -5.94 -2.32
CA ASN A 129 -28.44 -4.88 -1.88
C ASN A 129 -27.85 -4.10 -0.70
N HIS A 130 -26.53 -4.20 -0.47
CA HIS A 130 -25.90 -3.65 0.72
C HIS A 130 -25.21 -2.32 0.41
N HIS A 131 -25.51 -1.33 1.24
CA HIS A 131 -24.73 -0.10 1.27
C HIS A 131 -23.43 -0.35 2.01
N VAL A 132 -22.31 -0.01 1.37
CA VAL A 132 -20.99 -0.09 1.97
C VAL A 132 -20.73 1.22 2.70
N GLU A 133 -20.67 1.15 4.03
CA GLU A 133 -20.31 2.30 4.84
C GLU A 133 -18.90 2.80 4.51
N ARG A 134 -18.77 4.12 4.37
CA ARG A 134 -17.46 4.77 4.24
C ARG A 134 -16.83 4.95 5.62
N LEU A 135 -16.11 3.93 6.07
CA LEU A 135 -15.31 3.97 7.28
C LEU A 135 -13.89 4.49 6.97
N ASN A 136 -13.27 5.24 7.89
CA ASN A 136 -11.91 5.79 7.77
C ASN A 136 -11.69 6.86 6.67
N THR A 137 -12.67 7.72 6.41
CA THR A 137 -12.46 8.91 5.57
C THR A 137 -11.73 10.00 6.36
N SER A 138 -10.49 10.32 5.99
CA SER A 138 -9.86 11.57 6.45
C SER A 138 -10.72 12.76 5.99
N PRO A 139 -10.87 13.82 6.82
CA PRO A 139 -11.70 14.98 6.48
C PRO A 139 -11.24 15.64 5.16
N SER A 140 -12.18 16.31 4.51
CA SER A 140 -12.28 16.68 3.09
C SER A 140 -11.15 17.52 2.45
N LYS A 141 -9.98 17.65 3.07
CA LYS A 141 -8.76 18.14 2.44
C LYS A 141 -7.79 16.97 2.39
N SER A 142 -7.38 16.58 1.20
CA SER A 142 -6.40 15.49 1.10
C SER A 142 -5.13 15.98 1.80
N ALA A 143 -4.48 15.13 2.60
CA ALA A 143 -3.22 15.50 3.24
C ALA A 143 -2.16 15.94 2.21
N ILE A 144 -2.38 15.59 0.93
CA ILE A 144 -1.61 16.01 -0.24
C ILE A 144 -1.64 17.54 -0.42
N ASP A 145 -2.76 18.20 -0.14
CA ASP A 145 -2.93 19.65 -0.33
C ASP A 145 -2.02 20.49 0.60
N TYR A 146 -1.43 19.85 1.61
CA TYR A 146 -0.57 20.48 2.60
C TYR A 146 0.92 20.11 2.46
N LEU A 147 1.27 19.30 1.45
CA LEU A 147 2.66 18.92 1.22
C LEU A 147 3.47 20.12 0.74
N THR A 148 4.67 20.26 1.30
CA THR A 148 5.68 21.12 0.70
C THR A 148 6.11 20.56 -0.65
N GLN A 149 6.68 21.42 -1.52
CA GLN A 149 7.19 20.96 -2.82
C GLN A 149 8.25 19.86 -2.67
N GLU A 150 9.10 19.95 -1.65
CA GLU A 150 10.16 18.97 -1.37
C GLU A 150 9.58 17.61 -0.95
N GLU A 151 8.56 17.60 -0.08
CA GLU A 151 7.85 16.38 0.30
C GLU A 151 7.12 15.76 -0.89
N TRP A 152 6.47 16.58 -1.71
CA TRP A 152 5.76 16.12 -2.90
C TRP A 152 6.71 15.43 -3.88
N LEU A 153 7.85 16.06 -4.20
CA LEU A 153 8.86 15.50 -5.11
C LEU A 153 9.45 14.20 -4.56
N THR A 154 9.83 14.20 -3.28
CA THR A 154 10.38 13.01 -2.62
C THR A 154 9.37 11.87 -2.63
N LEU A 155 8.10 12.16 -2.36
CA LEU A 155 7.04 11.16 -2.34
C LEU A 155 6.72 10.65 -3.76
N ALA A 156 6.68 11.52 -4.75
CA ALA A 156 6.47 11.14 -6.15
C ALA A 156 7.58 10.18 -6.64
N ASP A 157 8.84 10.47 -6.34
CA ASP A 157 9.97 9.62 -6.68
C ASP A 157 9.87 8.23 -6.03
N LEU A 158 9.41 8.15 -4.78
CA LEU A 158 9.24 6.88 -4.07
C LEU A 158 8.05 6.05 -4.56
N LEU A 159 7.07 6.66 -5.23
CA LEU A 159 5.80 6.05 -5.57
C LEU A 159 5.58 5.88 -7.08
N TYR A 160 6.58 6.13 -7.92
CA TYR A 160 6.39 6.15 -9.37
C TYR A 160 5.82 4.83 -9.93
N ALA A 161 6.30 3.67 -9.44
CA ALA A 161 5.83 2.38 -9.92
C ALA A 161 4.44 2.05 -9.36
N ASP A 162 4.18 2.41 -8.10
CA ASP A 162 2.83 2.32 -7.52
C ASP A 162 1.82 3.18 -8.29
N TRP A 163 2.23 4.36 -8.78
CA TRP A 163 1.38 5.22 -9.62
C TRP A 163 1.05 4.55 -10.95
N GLU A 164 2.06 4.02 -11.63
CA GLU A 164 1.85 3.31 -12.90
C GLU A 164 0.98 2.05 -12.73
N LEU A 165 1.16 1.31 -11.63
CA LEU A 165 0.32 0.18 -11.28
C LEU A 165 -1.12 0.60 -10.96
N TYR A 166 -1.30 1.70 -10.24
CA TYR A 166 -2.62 2.24 -9.92
C TYR A 166 -3.38 2.67 -11.18
N GLU A 167 -2.72 3.37 -12.12
CA GLU A 167 -3.30 3.70 -13.42
C GLU A 167 -3.71 2.47 -14.22
N TYR A 168 -2.87 1.43 -14.21
CA TYR A 168 -3.21 0.15 -14.81
C TYR A 168 -4.44 -0.48 -14.12
N GLY A 169 -4.47 -0.52 -12.79
CA GLY A 169 -5.59 -1.02 -12.01
C GLY A 169 -6.90 -0.27 -12.25
N LEU A 170 -6.85 1.06 -12.46
CA LEU A 170 -8.03 1.85 -12.83
C LEU A 170 -8.59 1.44 -14.20
N LYS A 171 -7.72 1.18 -15.19
CA LYS A 171 -8.13 0.69 -16.52
C LYS A 171 -8.76 -0.70 -16.41
N THR A 172 -8.14 -1.61 -15.66
CA THR A 172 -8.71 -2.95 -15.40
C THR A 172 -10.07 -2.83 -14.69
N PHE A 173 -10.19 -1.97 -13.68
CA PHE A 173 -11.44 -1.75 -12.96
C PHE A 173 -12.59 -1.24 -13.86
N GLN A 174 -12.26 -0.40 -14.84
CA GLN A 174 -13.22 0.12 -15.81
C GLN A 174 -13.70 -0.94 -16.79
N SER A 175 -12.91 -1.98 -17.06
CA SER A 175 -13.32 -3.09 -17.95
C SER A 175 -14.34 -4.07 -17.34
N PHE A 176 -14.53 -4.06 -16.02
CA PHE A 176 -15.60 -4.84 -15.38
C PHE A 176 -16.95 -4.11 -15.55
N ASN A 177 -17.96 -4.79 -16.11
CA ASN A 177 -19.31 -4.25 -16.35
C ASN A 177 -20.25 -4.41 -15.14
#